data_AF-A0AAF0QN53-F1
#
_entry.id   AF-A0AAF0QN53-F1
#
_cell.length_a   1.000
_cell.length_b   1.000
_cell.length_c   1.000
_cell.angle_alpha   90.00
_cell.angle_beta   90.00
_cell.angle_gamma   90.00
#
_symmetry.space_group_name_H-M   'P 1'
#
loop_
_entity.id
_entity.type
_entity.pdbx_description
1 polymer ?
#
loop_
_entity_poly.entity_id
_entity_poly.type
_entity_poly.pdbx_seq_one_letter_code
_entity_poly.pdbx_strand_id
1 'polypeptide(L)'
;MGVKGKLIASIEAKCGGHLIHDTLHSNTHHIPNICPSKVNHFQIHGNGKKKFAKEVIESIDPHNKSITWKVIEGDLLDLYNSFKVITTSEHEWTTLTFVYEKKNEDIPEPLTVFGEWIDVIKEIDGHLLKK
;
A
#
# COMPACT_ATOMS: atom_id res chain seq x y z
N MET A 1 -0.40 -0.01 -26.45
CA MET A 1 -0.80 -1.20 -25.67
C MET A 1 -0.47 -0.93 -24.22
N GLY A 2 -1.24 -1.45 -23.26
CA GLY A 2 -0.93 -1.28 -21.83
C GLY A 2 0.34 -2.04 -21.44
N VAL A 3 1.09 -1.50 -20.47
CA VAL A 3 2.37 -2.07 -20.03
C VAL A 3 2.24 -2.55 -18.59
N LYS A 4 2.43 -3.85 -18.36
CA LYS A 4 2.37 -4.43 -17.01
C LYS A 4 3.66 -4.15 -16.25
N GLY A 5 3.53 -3.76 -14.99
CA GLY A 5 4.64 -3.53 -14.07
C GLY A 5 4.39 -4.15 -12.71
N LYS A 6 5.48 -4.36 -11.96
CA LYS A 6 5.45 -4.89 -10.60
C LYS A 6 6.58 -4.25 -9.79
N LEU A 7 6.23 -3.74 -8.60
CA LEU A 7 7.20 -3.28 -7.60
C LEU A 7 7.07 -4.13 -6.34
N ILE A 8 8.18 -4.48 -5.71
CA ILE A 8 8.23 -5.32 -4.51
C ILE A 8 9.27 -4.75 -3.55
N ALA A 9 8.92 -4.63 -2.27
CA ALA A 9 9.83 -4.30 -1.20
C ALA A 9 9.48 -5.13 0.03
N SER A 10 10.49 -5.68 0.68
CA SER A 10 10.36 -6.39 1.95
C SER A 10 11.09 -5.59 3.02
N ILE A 11 10.41 -5.37 4.14
CA ILE A 11 10.90 -4.56 5.25
C ILE A 11 10.78 -5.39 6.52
N GLU A 12 11.81 -5.32 7.35
CA GLU A 12 11.76 -5.87 8.71
C GLU A 12 10.72 -5.10 9.52
N ALA A 13 9.68 -5.80 9.98
CA ALA A 13 8.69 -5.36 10.93
C ALA A 13 9.12 -5.86 12.32
N LYS A 14 9.72 -4.97 13.11
CA LYS A 14 10.29 -5.29 14.42
C LYS A 14 9.23 -5.68 15.44
N CYS A 15 7.99 -5.22 15.28
CA CYS A 15 6.85 -5.68 16.07
C CYS A 15 6.41 -7.12 15.70
N GLY A 16 6.94 -7.68 14.62
CA GLY A 16 6.50 -8.93 14.00
C GLY A 16 5.52 -8.66 12.87
N GLY A 17 5.77 -9.25 11.69
CA GLY A 17 4.98 -8.98 10.47
C GLY A 17 3.50 -9.32 10.62
N HIS A 18 3.15 -10.29 11.47
CA HIS A 18 1.77 -10.65 11.75
C HIS A 18 0.97 -9.50 12.40
N LEU A 19 1.58 -8.68 13.27
CA LEU A 19 0.89 -7.54 13.88
C LEU A 19 0.61 -6.43 12.86
N ILE A 20 1.48 -6.28 11.86
CA ILE A 20 1.22 -5.37 10.72
C ILE A 20 0.03 -5.88 9.92
N HIS A 21 0.00 -7.18 9.58
CA HIS A 21 -1.13 -7.80 8.89
C HIS A 21 -2.44 -7.62 9.65
N ASP A 22 -2.43 -7.91 10.96
CA ASP A 22 -3.62 -7.77 11.81
C ASP A 22 -4.10 -6.32 11.84
N THR A 23 -3.20 -5.35 11.90
CA THR A 23 -3.55 -3.92 11.87
C THR A 23 -4.17 -3.51 10.53
N LEU A 24 -3.59 -3.97 9.42
CA LEU A 24 -4.11 -3.68 8.07
C LEU A 24 -5.44 -4.39 7.80
N HIS A 25 -5.67 -5.57 8.40
CA HIS A 25 -6.89 -6.36 8.23
C HIS A 25 -8.04 -5.88 9.13
N SER A 26 -7.81 -5.80 10.44
CA SER A 26 -8.85 -5.61 11.45
C SER A 26 -9.13 -4.14 11.78
N ASN A 27 -8.19 -3.25 11.46
CA ASN A 27 -8.18 -1.88 11.96
C ASN A 27 -8.07 -0.85 10.83
N THR A 28 -8.60 -1.14 9.64
CA THR A 28 -8.61 -0.21 8.50
C THR A 28 -9.19 1.16 8.86
N HIS A 29 -10.21 1.21 9.73
CA HIS A 29 -10.80 2.45 10.24
C HIS A 29 -9.96 3.19 11.31
N HIS A 30 -8.96 2.52 11.90
CA HIS A 30 -8.01 3.09 12.87
C HIS A 30 -6.67 3.49 12.23
N ILE A 31 -6.36 3.03 11.02
CA ILE A 31 -5.19 3.52 10.27
C ILE A 31 -5.18 5.06 10.18
N PRO A 32 -6.31 5.79 9.96
CA PRO A 32 -6.32 7.24 10.02
C PRO A 32 -5.91 7.83 11.38
N ASN A 33 -6.00 7.07 12.48
CA ASN A 33 -5.55 7.52 13.79
C ASN A 33 -4.07 7.21 14.04
N ILE A 34 -3.52 6.19 13.38
CA ILE A 34 -2.10 5.79 13.47
C ILE A 34 -1.25 6.63 12.51
N CYS A 35 -1.73 6.83 11.28
CA CYS A 35 -1.09 7.61 10.21
C CYS A 35 -2.04 8.75 9.73
N PRO A 36 -2.40 9.72 10.59
CA PRO A 36 -3.41 10.73 10.25
C PRO A 36 -3.07 11.60 9.04
N SER A 37 -1.78 11.73 8.70
CA SER A 37 -1.32 12.48 7.54
C SER A 37 -1.51 11.75 6.20
N LYS A 38 -1.83 10.45 6.18
CA LYS A 38 -1.68 9.60 4.98
C LYS A 38 -2.91 8.78 4.54
N VAL A 39 -4.03 8.80 5.27
CA VAL A 39 -5.04 7.71 5.14
C VAL A 39 -6.31 8.06 4.34
N ASN A 40 -6.40 9.23 3.74
CA ASN A 40 -7.36 9.47 2.64
C ASN A 40 -6.70 10.22 1.48
N HIS A 41 -5.37 10.36 1.55
CA HIS A 41 -4.61 11.24 0.70
C HIS A 41 -3.20 10.70 0.54
N PHE A 42 -2.91 10.12 -0.63
CA PHE A 42 -1.54 9.92 -1.06
C PHE A 42 -1.03 11.27 -1.58
N GLN A 43 0.06 11.76 -0.99
CA GLN A 43 0.67 13.03 -1.34
C GLN A 43 1.87 12.75 -2.24
N ILE A 44 1.60 12.56 -3.54
CA ILE A 44 2.66 12.40 -4.53
C ILE A 44 3.53 13.67 -4.53
N HIS A 45 4.72 13.56 -3.92
CA HIS A 45 5.73 14.63 -3.90
C HIS A 45 6.16 14.94 -5.33
N GLY A 46 5.69 16.09 -5.80
CA GLY A 46 5.92 16.60 -7.15
C GLY A 46 5.15 17.89 -7.42
N ASN A 47 4.02 18.14 -6.74
CA ASN A 47 3.27 19.39 -6.92
C ASN A 47 2.39 19.82 -5.71
N GLY A 48 2.52 19.20 -4.53
CA GLY A 48 1.67 19.51 -3.37
C GLY A 48 0.18 19.21 -3.55
N LYS A 49 -0.21 18.58 -4.68
CA LYS A 49 -1.58 18.20 -4.97
C LYS A 49 -1.91 16.88 -4.29
N LYS A 50 -2.81 17.02 -3.33
CA LYS A 50 -3.65 15.98 -2.75
C LYS A 50 -4.26 15.08 -3.85
N LYS A 51 -3.88 13.79 -3.90
CA LYS A 51 -4.51 12.75 -4.75
C LYS A 51 -5.33 11.72 -3.95
N PHE A 52 -6.42 11.27 -4.53
CA PHE A 52 -7.38 10.33 -3.97
C PHE A 52 -7.32 8.99 -4.71
N ALA A 53 -7.41 7.89 -3.97
CA ALA A 53 -7.63 6.56 -4.49
C ALA A 53 -8.68 5.86 -3.61
N LYS A 54 -9.65 5.23 -4.26
CA LYS A 54 -10.63 4.37 -3.59
C LYS A 54 -10.23 2.93 -3.83
N GLU A 55 -10.11 2.19 -2.75
CA GLU A 55 -9.65 0.81 -2.75
C GLU A 55 -10.73 -0.09 -2.13
N VAL A 56 -10.79 -1.33 -2.62
CA VAL A 56 -11.58 -2.40 -2.00
C VAL A 56 -10.67 -3.59 -1.74
N ILE A 57 -10.95 -4.33 -0.68
CA ILE A 57 -10.30 -5.62 -0.46
C ILE A 57 -10.80 -6.59 -1.52
N GLU A 58 -9.91 -7.05 -2.39
CA GLU A 58 -10.20 -8.04 -3.42
C GLU A 58 -10.10 -9.46 -2.84
N SER A 59 -9.12 -9.72 -1.96
CA SER A 59 -8.95 -11.02 -1.30
C SER A 59 -8.10 -10.91 -0.03
N ILE A 60 -8.34 -11.83 0.90
CA ILE A 60 -7.51 -12.05 2.10
C ILE A 60 -7.13 -13.54 2.11
N ASP A 61 -5.85 -13.82 2.31
CA ASP A 61 -5.32 -15.17 2.51
C ASP A 61 -4.71 -15.28 3.91
N PRO A 62 -5.41 -15.92 4.86
CA PRO A 62 -4.94 -16.07 6.23
C PRO A 62 -3.67 -16.92 6.37
N HIS A 63 -3.43 -17.89 5.47
CA HIS A 63 -2.27 -18.78 5.55
C HIS A 63 -0.98 -17.99 5.29
N ASN A 64 -0.99 -17.21 4.21
CA ASN A 64 0.14 -16.37 3.81
C ASN A 64 0.13 -14.98 4.48
N LYS A 65 -0.85 -14.73 5.36
CA LYS A 65 -1.11 -13.40 5.95
C LYS A 65 -1.07 -12.32 4.87
N SER A 66 -1.78 -12.58 3.78
CA SER A 66 -1.82 -11.73 2.60
C SER A 66 -3.14 -10.98 2.53
N ILE A 67 -3.07 -9.72 2.14
CA ILE A 67 -4.25 -8.91 1.80
C ILE A 67 -3.98 -8.29 0.44
N THR A 68 -4.97 -8.36 -0.44
CA THR A 68 -4.93 -7.72 -1.76
C THR A 68 -6.01 -6.66 -1.83
N TRP A 69 -5.59 -5.42 -2.07
CA TRP A 69 -6.46 -4.29 -2.35
C TRP A 69 -6.45 -3.98 -3.84
N LYS A 70 -7.62 -3.69 -4.38
CA LYS A 70 -7.79 -3.24 -5.76
C LYS A 70 -8.25 -1.79 -5.77
N VAL A 71 -7.55 -0.94 -6.51
CA VAL A 71 -8.00 0.43 -6.77
C VAL A 71 -9.18 0.38 -7.75
N ILE A 72 -10.30 0.98 -7.38
CA ILE A 72 -11.54 1.01 -8.16
C ILE A 72 -11.93 2.42 -8.62
N GLU A 73 -11.35 3.46 -8.02
CA GLU A 73 -11.63 4.85 -8.35
C GLU A 73 -10.44 5.74 -7.95
N GLY A 74 -10.31 6.92 -8.56
CA GLY A 74 -9.34 7.96 -8.18
C GLY A 74 -8.17 8.16 -9.14
N ASP A 75 -7.26 9.07 -8.78
CA ASP A 75 -6.21 9.63 -9.65
C ASP A 75 -5.23 8.58 -10.20
N LEU A 76 -5.11 7.43 -9.55
CA LEU A 76 -4.27 6.33 -10.05
C LEU A 76 -4.85 5.75 -11.35
N LEU A 77 -6.17 5.66 -11.48
CA LEU A 77 -6.79 5.09 -12.68
C LEU A 77 -6.77 6.04 -13.88
N ASP A 78 -6.38 7.30 -13.69
CA ASP A 78 -6.06 8.22 -14.78
C ASP A 78 -4.75 7.85 -15.49
N LEU A 79 -3.82 7.23 -14.77
CA LEU A 79 -2.49 6.85 -15.27
C LEU A 79 -2.37 5.35 -15.56
N TYR A 80 -3.05 4.52 -14.77
CA TYR A 80 -2.96 3.06 -14.82
C TYR A 80 -4.31 2.44 -15.18
N ASN A 81 -4.34 1.47 -16.11
CA ASN A 81 -5.50 0.66 -16.45
C ASN A 81 -5.96 -0.22 -15.27
N SER A 82 -4.99 -0.70 -14.48
CA SER A 82 -5.25 -1.46 -13.26
C SER A 82 -4.16 -1.20 -12.23
N PHE A 83 -4.54 -1.26 -10.96
CA PHE A 83 -3.61 -1.09 -9.84
C PHE A 83 -4.07 -1.93 -8.67
N LYS A 84 -3.18 -2.78 -8.17
CA LYS A 84 -3.37 -3.61 -6.98
C LYS A 84 -2.22 -3.37 -6.01
N VAL A 85 -2.58 -3.27 -4.74
CA VAL A 85 -1.64 -3.26 -3.61
C VAL A 85 -1.79 -4.60 -2.91
N ILE A 86 -0.67 -5.24 -2.58
CA ILE A 86 -0.67 -6.51 -1.87
C ILE A 86 0.32 -6.37 -0.71
N THR A 87 -0.10 -6.76 0.48
CA THR A 87 0.81 -6.91 1.63
C THR A 87 0.81 -8.35 2.08
N THR A 88 1.98 -8.94 2.23
CA THR A 88 2.16 -10.27 2.81
C THR A 88 3.07 -10.19 4.01
N SER A 89 2.80 -10.97 5.04
CA SER A 89 3.63 -10.97 6.26
C SER A 89 4.13 -12.36 6.59
N GLU A 90 5.44 -12.47 6.76
CA GLU A 90 6.13 -13.72 7.09
C GLU A 90 7.17 -13.46 8.18
N HIS A 91 7.04 -14.12 9.33
CA HIS A 91 7.92 -13.92 10.49
C HIS A 91 8.05 -12.43 10.87
N GLU A 92 9.25 -11.87 10.78
CA GLU A 92 9.60 -10.48 11.04
C GLU A 92 9.58 -9.61 9.78
N TRP A 93 9.08 -10.13 8.65
CA TRP A 93 9.07 -9.43 7.37
C TRP A 93 7.65 -9.06 6.96
N THR A 94 7.49 -7.83 6.48
CA THR A 94 6.31 -7.40 5.73
C THR A 94 6.74 -7.04 4.32
N THR A 95 6.12 -7.66 3.33
CA THR A 95 6.36 -7.42 1.92
C THR A 95 5.21 -6.62 1.32
N LEU A 96 5.53 -5.46 0.76
CA LEU A 96 4.63 -4.64 -0.05
C LEU A 96 4.87 -4.97 -1.52
N THR A 97 3.80 -5.26 -2.25
CA THR A 97 3.82 -5.51 -3.69
C THR A 97 2.79 -4.64 -4.39
N PHE A 98 3.22 -3.89 -5.40
CA PHE A 98 2.30 -3.27 -6.37
C PHE A 98 2.28 -4.09 -7.65
N VAL A 99 1.09 -4.34 -8.17
CA VAL A 99 0.87 -4.95 -9.49
C VAL A 99 -0.02 -4.00 -10.27
N TYR A 100 0.47 -3.50 -11.41
CA TYR A 100 -0.22 -2.46 -12.16
C TYR A 100 -0.06 -2.64 -13.67
N GLU A 101 -0.94 -1.97 -14.40
CA GLU A 101 -0.85 -1.86 -15.85
C GLU A 101 -0.92 -0.38 -16.22
N LYS A 102 0.15 0.16 -16.80
CA LYS A 102 0.20 1.52 -17.32
C LYS A 102 -0.68 1.66 -18.56
N LYS A 103 -1.29 2.83 -18.76
CA LYS A 103 -2.03 3.14 -20.00
C LYS A 103 -1.15 3.12 -21.24
N ASN A 104 0.11 3.55 -21.11
CA ASN A 104 1.13 3.54 -22.16
C ASN A 104 2.55 3.57 -21.53
N GLU A 105 3.59 3.51 -22.37
CA GLU A 105 5.01 3.47 -21.94
C GLU A 105 5.48 4.78 -21.28
N ASP A 106 4.86 5.92 -21.59
CA ASP A 106 5.24 7.23 -21.06
C ASP A 106 4.79 7.45 -19.61
N ILE A 107 3.90 6.60 -19.09
CA ILE A 107 3.44 6.68 -17.71
C ILE A 107 4.60 6.30 -16.77
N PRO A 108 4.92 7.15 -15.77
CA PRO A 108 6.01 6.88 -14.84
C PRO A 108 5.72 5.67 -13.95
N GLU A 109 6.79 5.10 -13.39
CA GLU A 109 6.65 4.11 -12.32
C GLU A 109 6.05 4.75 -11.07
N PRO A 110 5.17 4.05 -10.32
CA PRO A 110 4.49 4.59 -9.15
C PRO A 110 5.40 4.66 -7.90
N LEU A 111 6.68 5.03 -8.06
CA LEU A 111 7.70 4.99 -7.01
C LEU A 111 7.37 5.90 -5.82
N THR A 112 6.76 7.05 -6.06
CA THR A 112 6.38 7.97 -4.98
C THR A 112 5.31 7.35 -4.09
N VAL A 113 4.22 6.84 -4.69
CA VAL A 113 3.12 6.17 -3.95
C VAL A 113 3.64 4.92 -3.25
N PHE A 114 4.57 4.21 -3.88
CA PHE A 114 5.22 3.05 -3.30
C PHE A 114 6.02 3.41 -2.04
N GLY A 115 6.78 4.50 -2.07
CA GLY A 115 7.48 5.04 -0.90
C GLY A 115 6.54 5.45 0.24
N GLU A 116 5.39 6.04 -0.08
CA GLU A 116 4.41 6.42 0.94
C GLU A 116 3.84 5.19 1.68
N TRP A 117 3.52 4.11 0.97
CA TRP A 117 3.07 2.85 1.57
C TRP A 117 4.15 2.21 2.45
N ILE A 118 5.42 2.27 2.03
CA ILE A 118 6.56 1.84 2.86
C ILE A 118 6.59 2.63 4.17
N ASP A 119 6.40 3.95 4.11
CA ASP A 119 6.40 4.77 5.32
C ASP A 119 5.19 4.49 6.22
N VAL A 120 4.01 4.21 5.66
CA VAL A 120 2.83 3.77 6.44
C VAL A 120 3.15 2.48 7.21
N ILE A 121 3.77 1.49 6.56
CA ILE A 121 4.16 0.24 7.23
C ILE A 121 5.13 0.52 8.38
N LYS A 122 6.11 1.40 8.18
CA LYS A 122 7.07 1.80 9.23
C LYS A 122 6.43 2.57 10.38
N GLU A 123 5.45 3.42 10.09
CA GLU A 123 4.70 4.16 11.12
C GLU A 123 3.84 3.22 11.97
N ILE A 124 3.20 2.21 11.35
CA ILE A 124 2.49 1.14 12.05
C ILE A 124 3.46 0.35 12.95
N ASP A 125 4.60 -0.09 12.41
CA ASP A 125 5.63 -0.83 13.16
C ASP A 125 6.10 -0.01 14.38
N GLY A 126 6.47 1.25 14.17
CA GLY A 126 6.89 2.16 15.23
C GLY A 126 5.80 2.48 16.26
N HIS A 127 4.53 2.47 15.88
CA HIS A 127 3.41 2.63 16.80
C HIS A 127 3.22 1.40 17.70
N LEU A 128 3.30 0.20 17.12
CA LEU A 128 3.11 -1.05 17.83
C LEU A 128 4.25 -1.35 18.81
N LEU A 129 5.47 -0.92 18.52
CA LEU A 129 6.61 -1.02 19.45
C LEU A 129 6.54 -0.09 20.67
N LYS A 130 5.72 0.97 20.60
CA LYS A 130 5.54 1.93 21.71
C LYS A 130 4.42 1.55 22.68
N LYS A 131 3.64 0.53 22.33
CA LYS A 131 2.63 -0.08 23.22
C LYS A 131 3.27 -1.18 24.04
#